data_AF-A0A5E4JM77-F1
#
_entry.id   AF-A0A5E4JM77-F1
#
_cell.length_a   1.000
_cell.length_b   1.000
_cell.length_c   1.000
_cell.angle_alpha   90.00
_cell.angle_beta   90.00
_cell.angle_gamma   90.00
#
_symmetry.space_group_name_H-M   'P 1'
#
loop_
_entity.id
_entity.type
_entity.pdbx_description
1 polymer ?
#
loop_
_entity_poly.entity_id
_entity_poly.type
_entity_poly.pdbx_seq_one_letter_code
_entity_poly.pdbx_strand_id
1 'polypeptide(L)'
;MIQEFMLNYLFYLIILVLGVLAGVILEKLCKDEVQAWKKRLTILSIFSLAGSFIVFFINFEYKLPIIITFMFIIVTSTTIIWKIR
;
A
#
# COMPACT_ATOMS: atom_id res chain seq x y z
N MET A 1 9.33 -45.45 -21.72
CA MET A 1 9.65 -45.26 -20.28
C MET A 1 10.70 -44.16 -20.05
N ILE A 2 11.92 -44.25 -20.60
CA ILE A 2 12.97 -43.21 -20.42
C ILE A 2 12.57 -41.84 -21.02
N GLN A 3 11.88 -41.85 -22.16
CA GLN A 3 11.50 -40.65 -22.90
C GLN A 3 10.42 -39.81 -22.18
N GLU A 4 9.45 -40.45 -21.53
CA GLU A 4 8.42 -39.76 -20.73
C GLU A 4 9.02 -39.15 -19.45
N PHE A 5 9.99 -39.84 -18.85
CA PHE A 5 10.69 -39.35 -17.67
C PHE A 5 11.44 -38.05 -17.96
N MET A 6 12.19 -38.00 -19.07
CA MET A 6 12.90 -36.80 -19.53
C MET A 6 11.95 -35.63 -19.84
N LEU A 7 10.77 -35.92 -20.41
CA LEU A 7 9.78 -34.91 -20.76
C LEU A 7 9.15 -34.25 -19.52
N ASN A 8 8.89 -35.05 -18.48
CA ASN A 8 8.40 -34.54 -17.19
C ASN A 8 9.41 -33.61 -16.52
N TYR A 9 10.71 -33.96 -16.51
CA TYR A 9 11.75 -33.07 -15.96
C TYR A 9 11.84 -31.75 -16.72
N LEU A 10 11.73 -31.79 -18.05
CA LEU A 10 11.71 -30.59 -18.88
C LEU A 10 10.50 -29.70 -18.54
N PHE A 11 9.34 -30.31 -18.32
CA PHE A 11 8.12 -29.60 -17.92
C PHE A 11 8.26 -28.94 -16.54
N TYR A 12 8.81 -29.64 -15.55
CA TYR A 12 9.11 -29.07 -14.23
C TYR A 12 10.09 -27.90 -14.32
N LEU A 13 11.11 -28.00 -15.17
CA LEU A 13 12.10 -26.93 -15.36
C LEU A 13 11.44 -25.69 -15.98
N ILE A 14 10.54 -25.87 -16.95
CA ILE A 14 9.74 -24.78 -17.54
C ILE A 14 8.85 -24.10 -16.48
N ILE A 15 8.14 -24.88 -15.65
CA ILE A 15 7.30 -24.35 -14.57
C ILE A 15 8.16 -23.54 -13.58
N LEU A 16 9.35 -24.03 -13.24
CA LEU A 16 10.24 -23.37 -12.29
C LEU A 16 10.73 -22.03 -12.86
N VAL A 17 11.12 -21.99 -14.14
CA VAL A 17 11.52 -20.75 -14.82
C VAL A 17 10.35 -19.75 -14.88
N LEU A 18 9.15 -20.20 -15.21
CA LEU A 18 7.94 -19.36 -15.21
C LEU A 18 7.61 -18.83 -13.81
N GLY A 19 7.77 -19.66 -12.77
CA GLY A 19 7.55 -19.25 -11.38
C GLY A 19 8.50 -18.15 -10.93
N VAL A 20 9.78 -18.23 -11.30
CA VAL A 20 10.77 -17.17 -11.02
C VAL A 20 10.38 -15.88 -11.76
N LEU A 21 9.99 -15.99 -13.03
CA LEU A 21 9.58 -14.84 -13.85
C LEU A 21 8.34 -14.15 -13.26
N ALA A 22 7.34 -14.93 -12.84
CA ALA A 22 6.15 -14.43 -12.17
C ALA A 22 6.49 -13.76 -10.84
N GLY A 23 7.40 -14.33 -10.05
CA GLY A 23 7.86 -13.74 -8.78
C GLY A 23 8.48 -12.36 -8.95
N VAL A 24 9.32 -12.17 -9.97
CA VAL A 24 9.94 -10.87 -10.28
C VAL A 24 8.90 -9.83 -10.70
N ILE A 25 7.91 -10.22 -11.51
CA ILE A 25 6.81 -9.33 -11.91
C ILE A 25 5.96 -8.95 -10.68
N LEU A 26 5.67 -9.92 -9.82
CA LEU A 26 4.88 -9.69 -8.61
C LEU A 26 5.59 -8.74 -7.64
N GLU A 27 6.90 -8.92 -7.45
CA GLU A 27 7.72 -8.02 -6.62
C GLU A 27 7.64 -6.57 -7.11
N LYS A 28 7.74 -6.37 -8.43
CA LYS A 28 7.65 -5.03 -9.03
C LYS A 28 6.27 -4.41 -8.82
N LEU A 29 5.20 -5.17 -9.07
CA LEU A 29 3.82 -4.73 -8.84
C LEU A 29 3.57 -4.38 -7.38
N CYS A 30 4.07 -5.19 -6.44
CA CYS A 30 3.94 -4.90 -5.01
C CYS A 30 4.66 -3.60 -4.61
N LYS A 31 5.87 -3.34 -5.14
CA LYS A 31 6.58 -2.09 -4.87
C LYS A 31 5.83 -0.88 -5.41
N ASP A 32 5.30 -0.98 -6.62
CA ASP A 32 4.53 0.10 -7.26
C ASP A 32 3.23 0.38 -6.47
N GLU A 33 2.51 -0.65 -6.05
CA GLU A 33 1.29 -0.54 -5.26
C GLU A 33 1.58 0.10 -3.89
N VAL A 34 2.64 -0.35 -3.19
CA VAL A 34 3.06 0.24 -1.91
C VAL A 34 3.41 1.73 -2.06
N GLN A 35 4.10 2.10 -3.13
CA GLN A 35 4.44 3.50 -3.41
C GLN A 35 3.19 4.33 -3.73
N ALA A 36 2.22 3.77 -4.46
CA ALA A 36 0.93 4.41 -4.73
C ALA A 36 0.13 4.64 -3.44
N TRP A 37 0.05 3.64 -2.56
CA TRP A 37 -0.60 3.77 -1.25
C TRP A 37 0.08 4.82 -0.36
N LYS A 38 1.41 4.86 -0.34
CA LYS A 38 2.16 5.91 0.35
C LYS A 38 1.75 7.31 -0.13
N LYS A 39 1.66 7.51 -1.45
CA LYS A 39 1.20 8.79 -2.02
C LYS A 39 -0.23 9.14 -1.61
N ARG A 40 -1.15 8.17 -1.66
CA ARG A 40 -2.56 8.36 -1.25
C ARG A 40 -2.68 8.74 0.24
N LEU A 41 -1.94 8.06 1.12
CA LEU A 41 -1.93 8.35 2.56
C LEU A 41 -1.35 9.74 2.88
N THR A 42 -0.32 10.17 2.15
CA THR A 42 0.23 11.53 2.30
C THR A 42 -0.82 12.58 1.91
N ILE A 43 -1.49 12.37 0.78
CA ILE A 43 -2.56 13.26 0.30
C ILE A 43 -3.70 13.32 1.34
N LEU A 44 -4.14 12.16 1.86
CA LEU A 44 -5.18 12.08 2.89
C LEU A 44 -4.78 12.85 4.16
N SER A 45 -3.52 12.76 4.58
CA SER A 45 -3.00 13.48 5.74
C SER A 45 -3.05 14.99 5.53
N ILE A 46 -2.67 15.47 4.34
CA ILE A 46 -2.71 16.89 3.98
C ILE A 46 -4.15 17.41 3.98
N PHE A 47 -5.09 16.67 3.38
CA PHE A 47 -6.50 17.04 3.37
C PHE A 47 -7.11 17.04 4.78
N SER A 48 -6.75 16.07 5.62
CA SER A 48 -7.21 16.01 7.01
C SER A 48 -6.69 17.20 7.82
N LEU A 49 -5.44 17.60 7.58
CA LEU A 49 -4.83 18.77 8.21
C LEU A 49 -5.57 20.06 7.79
N ALA A 50 -5.79 20.25 6.49
CA ALA A 50 -6.57 21.37 5.97
C ALA A 50 -8.00 21.39 6.53
N GLY A 51 -8.66 20.23 6.58
CA GLY A 51 -10.00 20.07 7.15
C GLY A 51 -10.05 20.45 8.64
N SER A 52 -9.04 20.02 9.42
CA SER A 52 -8.91 20.40 10.82
C SER A 52 -8.77 21.93 11.00
N PHE A 53 -8.02 22.60 10.13
CA PHE A 53 -7.89 24.06 10.17
C PHE A 53 -9.21 24.74 9.83
N ILE A 54 -9.93 24.28 8.80
CA ILE A 54 -11.23 24.85 8.42
C ILE A 54 -12.23 24.70 9.57
N VAL A 55 -12.37 23.49 10.13
CA VAL A 55 -13.26 23.20 11.25
C VAL A 55 -12.90 24.03 12.48
N PHE A 56 -11.63 24.40 12.65
CA PHE A 56 -11.22 25.29 13.74
C PHE A 56 -11.87 26.68 13.66
N PHE A 57 -12.14 27.22 12.47
CA PHE A 57 -12.74 28.54 12.33
C PHE A 57 -14.28 28.52 12.35
N ILE A 58 -14.90 27.35 12.23
CA ILE A 58 -16.36 27.24 12.22
C ILE A 58 -16.86 26.99 13.65
N ASN A 59 -17.92 27.70 14.05
CA ASN A 59 -18.61 27.45 15.32
C ASN A 59 -19.61 26.28 15.18
N PHE A 60 -19.07 25.06 15.18
CA PHE A 60 -19.85 23.81 15.28
C PHE A 60 -19.78 23.26 16.72
N GLU A 61 -20.90 22.76 17.24
CA GLU A 61 -20.94 22.08 18.55
C GLU A 61 -19.98 20.89 18.62
N TYR A 62 -19.86 20.13 17.53
CA TYR A 62 -19.00 18.94 17.44
C TYR A 62 -17.58 19.23 16.92
N LYS A 63 -17.13 20.48 16.98
CA LYS A 63 -15.80 20.90 16.47
C LYS A 63 -14.65 20.10 17.08
N LEU A 64 -14.64 19.90 18.41
CA LEU A 64 -13.57 19.18 19.11
C LEU A 64 -13.46 17.71 18.68
N PRO A 65 -14.54 16.89 18.71
CA PRO A 65 -14.51 15.52 18.21
C PRO A 65 -14.01 15.38 16.78
N ILE A 66 -14.42 16.28 15.89
CA ILE A 66 -14.02 16.28 14.48
C ILE A 66 -12.52 16.56 14.34
N ILE A 67 -11.99 17.55 15.05
CA ILE A 67 -10.55 17.86 15.04
C ILE A 67 -9.73 16.68 15.55
N ILE A 68 -10.16 16.03 16.64
CA ILE A 68 -9.49 14.85 17.19
C ILE A 68 -9.47 13.71 16.16
N THR A 69 -10.56 13.52 15.43
CA THR A 69 -10.66 12.50 14.38
C THR A 69 -9.69 12.78 13.24
N PHE A 70 -9.60 14.03 12.78
CA PHE A 70 -8.61 14.42 11.77
C PHE A 70 -7.18 14.23 12.26
N MET A 71 -6.88 14.58 13.52
CA MET A 71 -5.58 14.33 14.12
C MET A 71 -5.24 12.84 14.18
N PHE A 72 -6.22 11.99 14.53
CA PHE A 72 -6.03 10.54 14.52
C PHE A 72 -5.72 10.02 13.11
N ILE A 73 -6.43 10.49 12.09
CA ILE A 73 -6.16 10.12 10.68
C ILE A 73 -4.76 10.55 10.26
N ILE A 74 -4.31 11.75 10.65
CA ILE A 74 -2.96 12.25 10.34
C ILE A 74 -1.90 11.37 11.00
N VAL A 75 -2.02 11.10 12.31
CA VAL A 75 -1.05 10.29 13.07
C VAL A 75 -0.98 8.85 12.54
N THR A 76 -2.12 8.22 12.29
CA THR A 76 -2.15 6.85 11.75
C THR A 76 -1.57 6.77 10.35
N SER A 77 -1.95 7.70 9.45
CA SER A 77 -1.43 7.74 8.08
C SER A 77 0.09 7.97 8.05
N THR A 78 0.59 8.91 8.85
CA THR A 78 2.03 9.19 8.95
C THR A 78 2.81 8.02 9.57
N THR A 79 2.26 7.34 10.58
CA THR A 79 2.86 6.15 11.19
C THR A 79 2.97 5.00 10.17
N ILE A 80 1.93 4.77 9.37
CA ILE A 80 1.94 3.76 8.30
C ILE A 80 3.01 4.09 7.25
N ILE A 81 3.07 5.37 6.82
CA ILE A 81 4.08 5.83 5.87
C ILE A 81 5.50 5.64 6.42
N TRP A 82 5.71 5.90 7.72
CA TRP A 82 7.00 5.74 8.37
C TRP A 82 7.43 4.28 8.47
N LYS A 83 6.49 3.36 8.77
CA LYS A 83 6.76 1.92 8.83
C LYS A 83 7.06 1.29 7.47
N ILE A 84 6.51 1.86 6.39
CA ILE A 84 6.72 1.41 5.01
C ILE A 84 8.06 1.93 4.43
N ARG A 85 8.63 3.00 5.00
CA ARG A 85 9.92 3.55 4.59
C ARG A 85 11.06 2.61 4.96
#